data_AF-A0A7Y0DJN7-F1
#
_entry.id   AF-A0A7Y0DJN7-F1
#
_cell.length_a   1.000
_cell.length_b   1.000
_cell.length_c   1.000
_cell.angle_alpha   90.00
_cell.angle_beta   90.00
_cell.angle_gamma   90.00
#
_symmetry.space_group_name_H-M   'P 1'
#
loop_
_entity.id
_entity.type
_entity.pdbx_description
1 polymer ?
#
loop_
_entity_poly.entity_id
_entity_poly.type
_entity_poly.pdbx_seq_one_letter_code
_entity_poly.pdbx_strand_id
1 'polypeptide(L)'
;MGKLRIVVVNTVWSLEDADDAAARAHSERSRALRIGLLQAGYNIVAAIPGDFYLQERIAQLQPDIIIIDAESDARDVLEQIVIATRDAPRPIALFTEDGSESHMAVAMEAGVSAYVVAGLQAERIKPVLDVAMARFNANQKLRSELSDTKAKLAERKTIDRAKGLLMTRHKLSEEEAYQKLRRLAMDKNLKVADIAQRILDVADLLG
;
A
#
# COMPACT_ATOMS: atom_id res chain seq x y z
N MET A 1 9.56 3.34 22.70
CA MET A 1 9.32 3.27 21.25
C MET A 1 10.15 2.12 20.71
N GLY A 2 9.53 1.16 20.00
CA GLY A 2 10.25 0.03 19.41
C GLY A 2 11.29 0.51 18.40
N LYS A 3 12.41 -0.22 18.26
CA LYS A 3 13.40 0.06 17.21
C LYS A 3 12.74 -0.21 15.86
N LEU A 4 12.58 0.84 15.05
CA LEU A 4 12.07 0.74 13.67
C LEU A 4 12.90 -0.26 12.89
N ARG A 5 12.22 -1.25 12.29
CA ARG A 5 12.79 -2.30 11.45
C ARG A 5 12.88 -1.79 10.03
N ILE A 6 14.10 -1.54 9.56
CA ILE A 6 14.34 -1.02 8.22
C ILE A 6 14.84 -2.15 7.32
N VAL A 7 14.28 -2.25 6.12
CA VAL A 7 14.85 -3.03 5.03
C VAL A 7 15.30 -2.06 3.95
N VAL A 8 16.54 -2.23 3.50
CA VAL A 8 17.08 -1.50 2.35
C VAL A 8 17.01 -2.41 1.14
N VAL A 9 16.40 -1.94 0.06
CA VAL A 9 16.34 -2.61 -1.23
C VAL A 9 17.32 -1.89 -2.14
N ASN A 10 18.36 -2.61 -2.56
CA ASN A 10 19.33 -2.11 -3.51
C ASN A 10 18.89 -2.52 -4.91
N THR A 11 18.97 -1.60 -5.86
CA THR A 11 18.71 -1.95 -7.26
C THR A 11 19.87 -2.76 -7.82
N VAL A 12 19.54 -3.87 -8.49
CA VAL A 12 20.55 -4.76 -9.08
C VAL A 12 20.80 -4.27 -10.49
N TRP A 13 22.00 -3.75 -10.73
CA TRP A 13 22.42 -3.41 -12.08
C TRP A 13 22.65 -4.70 -12.86
N SER A 14 22.24 -4.75 -14.14
CA SER A 14 22.72 -5.81 -15.02
C SER A 14 24.24 -5.64 -15.15
N LEU A 15 24.98 -6.70 -14.85
CA LEU A 15 26.45 -6.74 -14.96
C LEU A 15 26.95 -6.55 -16.40
N GLU A 16 26.05 -6.42 -17.38
CA GLU A 16 26.36 -6.32 -18.80
C GLU A 16 26.69 -4.88 -19.26
N ASP A 17 26.27 -3.85 -18.53
CA ASP A 17 26.44 -2.42 -18.93
C ASP A 17 27.11 -1.53 -17.84
N ALA A 18 27.56 -2.11 -16.73
CA ALA A 18 28.10 -1.34 -15.61
C ALA A 18 29.54 -0.84 -15.88
N ASP A 19 29.71 0.47 -16.08
CA ASP A 19 31.01 1.11 -15.94
C ASP A 19 31.51 0.95 -14.48
N ASP A 20 32.79 0.59 -14.32
CA ASP A 20 33.46 0.38 -13.03
C ASP A 20 33.29 1.59 -12.09
N ALA A 21 33.22 2.79 -12.63
CA ALA A 21 33.03 4.03 -11.88
C ALA A 21 31.64 4.14 -11.24
N ALA A 22 30.62 3.75 -11.99
CA ALA A 22 29.23 3.86 -11.58
C ALA A 22 28.90 2.80 -10.49
N ALA A 23 29.42 1.58 -10.64
CA ALA A 23 29.28 0.53 -9.62
C ALA A 23 29.94 0.90 -8.29
N ARG A 24 31.10 1.58 -8.34
CA ARG A 24 31.79 2.11 -7.15
C ARG A 24 30.98 3.22 -6.48
N ALA A 25 30.41 4.14 -7.26
CA ALA A 25 29.57 5.22 -6.74
C ALA A 25 28.34 4.67 -6.00
N HIS A 26 27.66 3.68 -6.56
CA HIS A 26 26.52 3.02 -5.91
C HIS A 26 26.94 2.34 -4.60
N SER A 27 28.05 1.58 -4.59
CA SER A 27 28.52 0.91 -3.37
C SER A 27 28.90 1.90 -2.25
N GLU A 28 29.56 3.02 -2.59
CA GLU A 28 29.87 4.09 -1.64
C GLU A 28 28.59 4.74 -1.10
N ARG A 29 27.59 4.95 -1.95
CA ARG A 29 26.30 5.51 -1.56
C ARG A 29 25.52 4.59 -0.63
N SER A 30 25.34 3.32 -0.97
CA SER A 30 24.67 2.35 -0.10
C SER A 30 25.39 2.21 1.24
N ARG A 31 26.72 2.29 1.24
CA ARG A 31 27.52 2.32 2.46
C ARG A 31 27.26 3.58 3.28
N ALA A 32 27.23 4.75 2.67
CA ALA A 32 26.93 6.02 3.33
C ALA A 32 25.51 6.03 3.94
N LEU A 33 24.51 5.56 3.19
CA LEU A 33 23.13 5.39 3.66
C LEU A 33 23.08 4.47 4.89
N ARG A 34 23.72 3.31 4.80
CA ARG A 34 23.78 2.35 5.90
C ARG A 34 24.45 2.94 7.15
N ILE A 35 25.56 3.67 6.98
CA ILE A 35 26.24 4.37 8.08
C ILE A 35 25.31 5.41 8.69
N GLY A 36 24.67 6.25 7.87
CA GLY A 36 23.75 7.28 8.35
C GLY A 36 22.56 6.72 9.12
N LEU A 37 21.97 5.62 8.65
CA LEU A 37 20.88 4.92 9.34
C LEU A 37 21.33 4.36 10.70
N LEU A 38 22.52 3.76 10.77
CA LEU A 38 23.09 3.24 12.01
C LEU A 38 23.42 4.36 13.00
N GLN A 39 24.00 5.47 12.54
CA GLN A 39 24.30 6.64 13.35
C GLN A 39 23.03 7.31 13.90
N ALA A 40 21.95 7.32 13.12
CA ALA A 40 20.63 7.77 13.56
C ALA A 40 19.94 6.78 14.53
N GLY A 41 20.55 5.63 14.83
CA GLY A 41 20.08 4.65 15.81
C GLY A 41 19.02 3.67 15.27
N TYR A 42 18.88 3.55 13.95
CA TYR A 42 17.92 2.63 13.34
C TYR A 42 18.44 1.19 13.26
N ASN A 43 17.50 0.23 13.28
CA ASN A 43 17.80 -1.18 13.13
C ASN A 43 17.57 -1.64 11.69
N ILE A 44 18.67 -1.83 10.96
CA ILE A 44 18.62 -2.38 9.60
C ILE A 44 18.54 -3.90 9.70
N VAL A 45 17.38 -4.46 9.36
CA VAL A 45 17.11 -5.90 9.47
C VAL A 45 17.76 -6.66 8.32
N ALA A 46 17.74 -6.07 7.12
CA ALA A 46 18.41 -6.63 5.96
C ALA A 46 18.68 -5.55 4.90
N ALA A 47 19.70 -5.79 4.07
CA ALA A 47 19.85 -5.19 2.76
C ALA A 47 19.64 -6.30 1.73
N ILE A 48 18.70 -6.13 0.82
CA ILE A 48 18.28 -7.17 -0.13
C ILE A 48 18.28 -6.62 -1.56
N PRO A 49 18.57 -7.45 -2.57
CA PRO A 49 18.40 -7.07 -3.97
C PRO A 49 16.91 -6.88 -4.30
N GLY A 50 16.60 -5.96 -5.22
CA GLY A 50 15.30 -5.86 -5.88
C GLY A 50 15.10 -6.95 -6.93
N ASP A 51 15.06 -8.21 -6.50
CA ASP A 51 14.89 -9.39 -7.37
C ASP A 51 13.48 -10.01 -7.26
N PHE A 52 13.24 -11.10 -8.00
CA PHE A 52 11.95 -11.80 -7.97
C PHE A 52 11.55 -12.36 -6.59
N TYR A 53 12.48 -12.48 -5.64
CA TYR A 53 12.22 -12.99 -4.29
C TYR A 53 11.86 -11.88 -3.28
N LEU A 54 11.77 -10.63 -3.75
CA LEU A 54 11.54 -9.46 -2.91
C LEU A 54 10.27 -9.57 -2.06
N GLN A 55 9.18 -10.08 -2.64
CA GLN A 55 7.91 -10.25 -1.92
C GLN A 55 8.04 -11.20 -0.72
N GLU A 56 8.65 -12.37 -0.92
CA GLU A 56 8.83 -13.35 0.14
C GLU A 56 9.74 -12.81 1.25
N ARG A 57 10.85 -12.14 0.87
CA ARG A 57 11.77 -11.52 1.82
C ARG A 57 11.09 -10.42 2.64
N ILE A 58 10.33 -9.53 2.01
CA ILE A 58 9.60 -8.47 2.73
C ILE A 58 8.57 -9.08 3.69
N ALA A 59 7.84 -10.10 3.26
CA ALA A 59 6.85 -10.79 4.10
C ALA A 59 7.48 -11.45 5.33
N GLN A 60 8.64 -12.11 5.17
CA GLN A 60 9.38 -12.72 6.28
C GLN A 60 10.00 -11.68 7.22
N LEU A 61 10.56 -10.61 6.67
CA LEU A 61 11.27 -9.57 7.44
C LEU A 61 10.33 -8.59 8.13
N GLN A 62 9.10 -8.45 7.66
CA GLN A 62 8.07 -7.54 8.20
C GLN A 62 8.63 -6.15 8.57
N PRO A 63 9.25 -5.42 7.62
CA PRO A 63 9.86 -4.12 7.89
C PRO A 63 8.84 -3.04 8.19
N ASP A 64 9.12 -2.16 9.13
CA ASP A 64 8.28 -0.99 9.42
C ASP A 64 8.38 0.07 8.32
N ILE A 65 9.52 0.16 7.63
CA ILE A 65 9.77 1.04 6.50
C ILE A 65 10.73 0.37 5.52
N ILE A 66 10.47 0.57 4.23
CA ILE A 66 11.32 0.11 3.14
C ILE A 66 12.06 1.32 2.57
N ILE A 67 13.38 1.20 2.47
CA ILE A 67 14.22 2.20 1.82
C ILE A 67 14.69 1.63 0.50
N ILE A 68 14.52 2.39 -0.58
CA ILE A 68 15.03 2.05 -1.91
C ILE A 68 16.25 2.93 -2.15
N ASP A 69 17.40 2.33 -2.44
CA ASP A 69 18.58 3.02 -2.94
C ASP A 69 18.71 2.72 -4.44
N ALA A 70 18.29 3.69 -5.26
CA ALA A 70 18.18 3.53 -6.70
C ALA A 70 18.62 4.79 -7.45
N GLU A 71 19.14 4.60 -8.67
CA GLU A 71 19.39 5.69 -9.62
C GLU A 71 18.24 5.73 -10.65
N SER A 72 18.53 5.49 -11.92
CA SER A 72 17.58 5.57 -13.03
C SER A 72 16.60 4.38 -13.11
N ASP A 73 16.91 3.26 -12.48
CA ASP A 73 16.13 2.02 -12.48
C ASP A 73 15.14 1.90 -11.29
N ALA A 74 14.97 2.99 -10.54
CA ALA A 74 14.11 3.04 -9.36
C ALA A 74 12.67 2.59 -9.65
N ARG A 75 12.18 2.81 -10.87
CA ARG A 75 10.81 2.52 -11.26
C ARG A 75 10.50 1.03 -11.23
N ASP A 76 11.35 0.21 -11.84
CA ASP A 76 11.09 -1.24 -11.97
C ASP A 76 11.07 -1.92 -10.60
N VAL A 77 12.03 -1.55 -9.74
CA VAL A 77 12.10 -2.04 -8.36
C VAL A 77 10.94 -1.51 -7.52
N LEU A 78 10.55 -0.25 -7.70
CA LEU A 78 9.39 0.32 -7.01
C LEU A 78 8.09 -0.40 -7.38
N GLU A 79 7.86 -0.68 -8.66
CA GLU A 79 6.69 -1.43 -9.12
C GLU A 79 6.63 -2.82 -8.45
N GLN A 80 7.78 -3.53 -8.37
CA GLN A 80 7.87 -4.80 -7.67
C GLN A 80 7.55 -4.68 -6.17
N ILE A 81 8.06 -3.65 -5.48
CA ILE A 81 7.80 -3.42 -4.05
C ILE A 81 6.32 -3.11 -3.80
N VAL A 82 5.71 -2.29 -4.66
CA VAL A 82 4.29 -1.94 -4.56
C VAL A 82 3.43 -3.19 -4.71
N ILE A 83 3.76 -4.08 -5.65
CA ILE A 83 3.09 -5.38 -5.80
C ILE A 83 3.31 -6.25 -4.56
N ALA A 84 4.56 -6.39 -4.11
CA ALA A 84 4.95 -7.19 -2.95
C ALA A 84 4.26 -6.76 -1.65
N THR A 85 3.94 -5.47 -1.52
CA THR A 85 3.33 -4.88 -0.32
C THR A 85 1.84 -4.59 -0.47
N ARG A 86 1.19 -5.06 -1.54
CA ARG A 86 -0.23 -4.78 -1.80
C ARG A 86 -1.16 -5.19 -0.65
N ASP A 87 -0.94 -6.36 -0.07
CA ASP A 87 -1.79 -6.90 1.02
C ASP A 87 -1.40 -6.35 2.40
N ALA A 88 -0.14 -5.90 2.55
CA ALA A 88 0.37 -5.30 3.76
C ALA A 88 1.20 -4.05 3.42
N PRO A 89 0.55 -2.91 3.11
CA PRO A 89 1.24 -1.71 2.66
C PRO A 89 2.26 -1.25 3.70
N ARG A 90 3.44 -0.83 3.24
CA ARG A 90 4.50 -0.27 4.07
C ARG A 90 4.90 1.11 3.53
N PRO A 91 5.36 2.03 4.39
CA PRO A 91 5.97 3.26 3.94
C PRO A 91 7.24 2.95 3.16
N ILE A 92 7.42 3.66 2.05
CA ILE A 92 8.56 3.53 1.14
C ILE A 92 9.27 4.87 1.05
N ALA A 93 10.57 4.90 1.28
CA ALA A 93 11.42 6.07 1.07
C ALA A 93 12.43 5.77 -0.05
N LEU A 94 12.39 6.55 -1.13
CA LEU A 94 13.30 6.43 -2.25
C LEU A 94 14.43 7.44 -2.09
N PHE A 95 15.66 6.96 -2.03
CA PHE A 95 16.88 7.75 -2.02
C PHE A 95 17.55 7.61 -3.39
N THR A 96 17.85 8.75 -4.00
CA THR A 96 18.42 8.81 -5.34
C THR A 96 19.26 10.07 -5.52
N GLU A 97 20.08 10.08 -6.57
CA GLU A 97 20.79 11.29 -7.03
C GLU A 97 20.00 12.03 -8.12
N ASP A 98 18.94 11.41 -8.65
CA ASP A 98 18.12 12.01 -9.68
C ASP A 98 17.17 13.08 -9.12
N GLY A 99 17.46 14.33 -9.44
CA GLY A 99 16.65 15.50 -9.08
C GLY A 99 15.51 15.83 -10.05
N SER A 100 15.25 14.99 -11.05
CA SER A 100 14.22 15.24 -12.06
C SER A 100 12.82 15.29 -11.46
N GLU A 101 12.09 16.38 -11.74
CA GLU A 101 10.70 16.53 -11.31
C GLU A 101 9.78 15.46 -11.89
N SER A 102 10.06 14.98 -13.11
CA SER A 102 9.26 13.93 -13.74
C SER A 102 9.37 12.61 -13.00
N HIS A 103 10.58 12.19 -12.62
CA HIS A 103 10.81 10.96 -11.86
C HIS A 103 10.28 11.06 -10.44
N MET A 104 10.41 12.23 -9.80
CA MET A 104 9.77 12.50 -8.51
C MET A 104 8.25 12.32 -8.59
N ALA A 105 7.58 12.93 -9.58
CA ALA A 105 6.13 12.82 -9.73
C ALA A 105 5.69 11.36 -9.94
N VAL A 106 6.38 10.62 -10.80
CA VAL A 106 6.11 9.20 -11.06
C VAL A 106 6.28 8.35 -9.81
N ALA A 107 7.35 8.55 -9.04
CA ALA A 107 7.58 7.82 -7.79
C ALA A 107 6.50 8.12 -6.74
N MET A 108 6.07 9.38 -6.65
CA MET A 108 5.00 9.80 -5.75
C MET A 108 3.65 9.20 -6.14
N GLU A 109 3.33 9.13 -7.42
CA GLU A 109 2.11 8.47 -7.95
C GLU A 109 2.11 6.96 -7.68
N ALA A 110 3.27 6.31 -7.79
CA ALA A 110 3.45 4.90 -7.46
C ALA A 110 3.31 4.61 -5.96
N GLY A 111 3.22 5.63 -5.10
CA GLY A 111 2.91 5.48 -3.68
C GLY A 111 4.13 5.58 -2.75
N VAL A 112 5.26 6.10 -3.23
CA VAL A 112 6.40 6.44 -2.38
C VAL A 112 5.99 7.50 -1.35
N SER A 113 6.42 7.29 -0.11
CA SER A 113 6.10 8.18 1.02
C SER A 113 7.08 9.35 1.14
N ALA A 114 8.32 9.18 0.67
CA ALA A 114 9.31 10.25 0.55
C ALA A 114 10.28 10.00 -0.60
N TYR A 115 10.56 11.04 -1.38
CA TYR A 115 11.58 11.06 -2.43
C TYR A 115 12.73 11.97 -1.98
N VAL A 116 13.94 11.44 -1.90
CA VAL A 116 15.09 12.09 -1.25
C VAL A 116 16.25 12.18 -2.24
N VAL A 117 16.53 13.40 -2.69
CA VAL A 117 17.63 13.69 -3.60
C VAL A 117 18.88 14.06 -2.82
N ALA A 118 20.01 13.43 -3.14
CA ALA A 118 21.34 13.77 -2.61
C ALA A 118 21.40 13.90 -1.07
N GLY A 119 20.57 13.14 -0.36
CA GLY A 119 20.18 13.41 1.02
C GLY A 119 20.58 12.35 2.05
N LEU A 120 21.82 11.86 2.01
CA LEU A 120 22.33 10.82 2.91
C LEU A 120 23.02 11.32 4.19
N GLN A 121 22.93 12.62 4.49
CA GLN A 121 23.43 13.16 5.75
C GLN A 121 22.66 12.53 6.92
N ALA A 122 23.37 11.95 7.89
CA ALA A 122 22.79 11.19 9.00
C ALA A 122 21.76 12.02 9.80
N GLU A 123 21.99 13.32 9.92
CA GLU A 123 21.13 14.27 10.62
C GLU A 123 19.78 14.47 9.93
N ARG A 124 19.73 14.28 8.60
CA ARG A 124 18.51 14.47 7.78
C ARG A 124 17.67 13.21 7.64
N ILE A 125 18.27 12.03 7.80
CA ILE A 125 17.58 10.74 7.64
C ILE A 125 16.39 10.65 8.59
N LYS A 126 16.59 10.95 9.88
CA LYS A 126 15.53 10.81 10.87
C LYS A 126 14.29 11.67 10.57
N PRO A 127 14.41 13.00 10.37
CA PRO A 127 13.27 13.84 10.01
C PRO A 127 12.56 13.37 8.73
N VAL A 128 13.31 12.93 7.72
CA VAL A 128 12.75 12.44 6.47
C VAL A 128 11.92 11.18 6.68
N LEU A 129 12.43 10.20 7.43
CA LEU A 129 11.70 8.97 7.75
C LEU A 129 10.48 9.27 8.62
N ASP A 130 10.59 10.16 9.60
CA ASP A 130 9.47 10.55 10.46
C ASP A 130 8.33 11.18 9.62
N VAL A 131 8.66 12.04 8.65
CA VAL A 131 7.69 12.59 7.68
C VAL A 131 7.12 11.50 6.77
N ALA A 132 7.96 10.60 6.24
CA ALA A 132 7.51 9.51 5.38
C ALA A 132 6.47 8.62 6.08
N MET A 133 6.75 8.23 7.34
CA MET A 133 5.84 7.45 8.17
C MET A 133 4.52 8.20 8.41
N ALA A 134 4.58 9.49 8.74
CA ALA A 134 3.38 10.30 8.98
C ALA A 134 2.52 10.42 7.72
N ARG A 135 3.14 10.67 6.55
CA ARG A 135 2.44 10.74 5.26
C ARG A 135 1.80 9.41 4.89
N PHE A 136 2.50 8.31 5.06
CA PHE A 136 1.97 6.98 4.82
C PHE A 136 0.75 6.70 5.70
N ASN A 137 0.85 6.94 7.01
CA ASN A 137 -0.26 6.72 7.94
C ASN A 137 -1.48 7.58 7.61
N ALA A 138 -1.28 8.86 7.25
CA ALA A 138 -2.36 9.74 6.82
C ALA A 138 -3.05 9.22 5.54
N ASN A 139 -2.27 8.83 4.54
CA ASN A 139 -2.80 8.27 3.29
C ASN A 139 -3.54 6.94 3.50
N GLN A 140 -3.00 6.05 4.34
CA GLN A 140 -3.65 4.78 4.66
C GLN A 140 -4.99 5.00 5.38
N LYS A 141 -5.05 5.97 6.30
CA LYS A 141 -6.31 6.34 6.97
C LYS A 141 -7.35 6.83 5.96
N LEU A 142 -6.97 7.75 5.08
CA LEU A 142 -7.87 8.26 4.04
C LEU A 142 -8.35 7.14 3.08
N ARG A 143 -7.45 6.24 2.69
CA ARG A 143 -7.80 5.07 1.86
C ARG A 143 -8.80 4.14 2.55
N SER A 144 -8.60 3.88 3.85
CA SER A 144 -9.52 3.08 4.65
C SER A 144 -10.90 3.74 4.75
N GLU A 145 -10.94 5.03 5.08
CA GLU A 145 -12.20 5.78 5.19
C GLU A 145 -12.96 5.83 3.85
N LEU A 146 -12.23 5.99 2.73
CA LEU A 146 -12.81 5.95 1.40
C LEU A 146 -13.37 4.55 1.07
N SER A 147 -12.62 3.49 1.40
CA SER A 147 -13.06 2.10 1.21
C SER A 147 -14.34 1.81 2.00
N ASP A 148 -14.38 2.18 3.27
CA ASP A 148 -15.54 1.98 4.15
C ASP A 148 -16.76 2.76 3.65
N THR A 149 -16.55 3.99 3.17
CA THR A 149 -17.62 4.81 2.61
C THR A 149 -18.17 4.22 1.32
N LYS A 150 -17.30 3.75 0.42
CA LYS A 150 -17.71 3.06 -0.82
C LYS A 150 -18.46 1.77 -0.51
N ALA A 151 -18.02 1.00 0.47
CA ALA A 151 -18.69 -0.22 0.91
C ALA A 151 -20.11 0.08 1.43
N LYS A 152 -20.25 1.06 2.33
CA LYS A 152 -21.57 1.50 2.85
C LYS A 152 -22.52 1.96 1.75
N LEU A 153 -22.00 2.69 0.75
CA LEU A 153 -22.80 3.13 -0.38
C LEU A 153 -23.25 1.97 -1.27
N ALA A 154 -22.37 0.99 -1.51
CA ALA A 154 -22.72 -0.22 -2.24
C ALA A 154 -23.77 -1.06 -1.49
N GLU A 155 -23.60 -1.26 -0.18
CA GLU A 155 -24.58 -1.93 0.68
C GLU A 155 -25.95 -1.26 0.60
N ARG A 156 -26.00 0.08 0.67
CA ARG A 156 -27.27 0.83 0.55
C ARG A 156 -27.95 0.60 -0.79
N LYS A 157 -27.20 0.65 -1.90
CA LYS A 157 -27.72 0.38 -3.25
C LYS A 157 -28.29 -1.04 -3.35
N THR A 158 -27.60 -2.03 -2.80
CA THR A 158 -28.05 -3.42 -2.77
C THR A 158 -29.36 -3.56 -1.98
N ILE A 159 -29.45 -2.93 -0.80
CA ILE A 159 -30.67 -2.94 0.01
C ILE A 159 -31.84 -2.29 -0.74
N ASP A 160 -31.62 -1.12 -1.35
CA ASP A 160 -32.67 -0.41 -2.10
C ASP A 160 -33.17 -1.22 -3.31
N ARG A 161 -32.27 -1.90 -4.04
CA ARG A 161 -32.65 -2.81 -5.13
C ARG A 161 -33.47 -4.00 -4.62
N ALA A 162 -33.07 -4.63 -3.53
CA ALA A 162 -33.79 -5.75 -2.95
C ALA A 162 -35.17 -5.33 -2.43
N LYS A 163 -35.29 -4.16 -1.80
CA LYS A 163 -36.58 -3.57 -1.43
C LYS A 163 -37.47 -3.41 -2.65
N GLY A 164 -36.97 -2.80 -3.72
CA GLY A 164 -37.72 -2.62 -4.98
C GLY A 164 -38.26 -3.94 -5.53
N LEU A 165 -37.43 -4.99 -5.56
CA LEU A 165 -37.85 -6.33 -5.98
C LEU A 165 -38.95 -6.91 -5.08
N LEU A 166 -38.81 -6.81 -3.76
CA LEU A 166 -39.81 -7.27 -2.79
C LEU A 166 -41.13 -6.50 -2.91
N MET A 167 -41.05 -5.18 -3.11
CA MET A 167 -42.22 -4.33 -3.35
C MET A 167 -42.97 -4.79 -4.60
N THR A 168 -42.27 -5.03 -5.71
CA THR A 168 -42.91 -5.48 -6.96
C THR A 168 -43.48 -6.90 -6.86
N ARG A 169 -42.71 -7.87 -6.33
CA ARG A 169 -43.16 -9.29 -6.30
C ARG A 169 -44.18 -9.59 -5.22
N HIS A 170 -44.10 -8.94 -4.06
CA HIS A 170 -44.98 -9.22 -2.92
C HIS A 170 -45.99 -8.10 -2.64
N LYS A 171 -46.03 -7.05 -3.48
CA LYS A 171 -46.93 -5.89 -3.32
C LYS A 171 -46.82 -5.25 -1.93
N LEU A 172 -45.58 -5.13 -1.45
CA LEU A 172 -45.27 -4.52 -0.15
C LEU A 172 -45.00 -3.03 -0.32
N SER A 173 -45.30 -2.24 0.71
CA SER A 173 -44.73 -0.90 0.86
C SER A 173 -43.22 -0.96 1.11
N GLU A 174 -42.53 0.17 0.95
CA GLU A 174 -41.09 0.24 1.20
C GLU A 174 -40.73 -0.12 2.65
N GLU A 175 -41.51 0.35 3.61
CA GLU A 175 -41.31 0.07 5.03
C GLU A 175 -41.47 -1.43 5.32
N GLU A 176 -42.52 -2.06 4.79
CA GLU A 176 -42.74 -3.51 4.96
C GLU A 176 -41.64 -4.35 4.30
N ALA A 177 -41.16 -3.94 3.12
CA ALA A 177 -40.04 -4.60 2.45
C ALA A 177 -38.76 -4.52 3.28
N TYR A 178 -38.46 -3.36 3.86
CA TYR A 178 -37.30 -3.18 4.72
C TYR A 178 -37.41 -4.00 6.02
N GLN A 179 -38.57 -3.98 6.68
CA GLN A 179 -38.82 -4.78 7.88
C GLN A 179 -38.66 -6.28 7.59
N LYS A 180 -39.10 -6.74 6.42
CA LYS A 180 -38.93 -8.13 5.99
C LYS A 180 -37.47 -8.50 5.78
N LEU A 181 -36.68 -7.65 5.10
CA LEU A 181 -35.23 -7.84 4.97
C LEU A 181 -34.53 -7.89 6.33
N ARG A 182 -34.89 -6.97 7.23
CA ARG A 182 -34.32 -6.90 8.58
C ARG A 182 -34.64 -8.14 9.42
N ARG A 183 -35.89 -8.61 9.38
CA ARG A 183 -36.30 -9.83 10.10
C ARG A 183 -35.52 -11.05 9.59
N LEU A 184 -35.44 -11.22 8.27
CA LEU A 184 -34.67 -12.31 7.66
C LEU A 184 -33.17 -12.25 8.02
N ALA A 185 -32.60 -11.05 8.11
CA ALA A 185 -31.22 -10.84 8.53
C ALA A 185 -30.99 -11.24 10.00
N MET A 186 -31.91 -10.88 10.89
CA MET A 186 -31.88 -11.29 12.30
C MET A 186 -32.01 -12.81 12.45
N ASP A 187 -32.97 -13.43 11.77
CA ASP A 187 -33.21 -14.88 11.84
C ASP A 187 -32.01 -15.70 11.37
N LYS A 188 -31.17 -15.13 10.48
CA LYS A 188 -29.97 -15.77 9.94
C LYS A 188 -28.67 -15.29 10.59
N ASN A 189 -28.74 -14.34 11.53
CA ASN A 189 -27.57 -13.67 12.12
C ASN A 189 -26.60 -13.11 11.07
N LEU A 190 -27.14 -12.44 10.05
CA LEU A 190 -26.40 -11.83 8.94
C LEU A 190 -26.67 -10.32 8.87
N LYS A 191 -25.88 -9.59 8.08
CA LYS A 191 -26.18 -8.19 7.81
C LYS A 191 -27.37 -8.09 6.84
N VAL A 192 -28.11 -6.99 6.93
CA VAL A 192 -29.25 -6.72 6.02
C VAL A 192 -28.79 -6.68 4.56
N ALA A 193 -27.61 -6.11 4.29
CA ALA A 193 -27.02 -6.08 2.96
C ALA A 193 -26.73 -7.48 2.39
N ASP A 194 -26.28 -8.42 3.23
CA ASP A 194 -25.99 -9.80 2.80
C ASP A 194 -27.27 -10.54 2.40
N ILE A 195 -28.35 -10.35 3.16
CA ILE A 195 -29.68 -10.90 2.81
C ILE A 195 -30.22 -10.26 1.54
N ALA A 196 -30.09 -8.93 1.41
CA ALA A 196 -30.50 -8.22 0.21
C ALA A 196 -29.78 -8.75 -1.03
N GLN A 197 -28.46 -8.97 -0.94
CA GLN A 197 -27.68 -9.56 -2.03
C GLN A 197 -28.17 -10.96 -2.40
N ARG A 198 -28.35 -11.85 -1.41
CA ARG A 198 -28.84 -13.22 -1.65
C ARG A 198 -30.21 -13.25 -2.34
N ILE A 199 -31.11 -12.34 -1.98
CA ILE A 199 -32.43 -12.25 -2.61
C ILE A 199 -32.30 -11.82 -4.08
N LEU A 200 -31.40 -10.88 -4.39
CA LEU A 200 -31.12 -10.46 -5.76
C LEU A 200 -30.49 -11.59 -6.57
N ASP A 201 -29.48 -12.28 -6.02
CA ASP A 201 -28.81 -13.39 -6.70
C ASP A 201 -29.79 -14.51 -7.07
N VAL A 202 -30.70 -14.86 -6.15
CA VAL A 202 -31.76 -15.86 -6.40
C VAL A 202 -32.77 -15.35 -7.45
N ALA A 203 -33.08 -14.06 -7.45
CA ALA A 203 -33.99 -13.50 -8.43
C ALA A 203 -33.39 -13.47 -9.85
N ASP A 204 -32.09 -13.21 -9.97
CA ASP A 204 -31.36 -13.23 -11.23
C ASP A 204 -31.21 -14.67 -11.78
N LEU A 205 -31.18 -15.69 -10.91
CA LEU A 205 -31.16 -17.11 -11.31
C LEU A 205 -32.53 -17.66 -11.75
N LEU A 206 -33.62 -17.04 -11.29
CA LEU A 206 -35.00 -17.49 -11.52
C LEU A 206 -35.77 -16.58 -12.49
N GLY A 207 -35.11 -15.57 -13.06
CA GLY A 207 -35.63 -14.65 -14.07
C GLY A 207 -35.02 -14.94 -15.44
#